data_AF-A0A957WU05-F1
#
_entry.id   AF-A0A957WU05-F1
#
_cell.length_a   1.000
_cell.length_b   1.000
_cell.length_c   1.000
_cell.angle_alpha   90.00
_cell.angle_beta   90.00
_cell.angle_gamma   90.00
#
_symmetry.space_group_name_H-M   'P 1'
#
loop_
_entity.id
_entity.type
_entity.pdbx_description
1 polymer ?
#
loop_
_entity_poly.entity_id
_entity_poly.type
_entity_poly.pdbx_seq_one_letter_code
_entity_poly.pdbx_strand_id
1 'polypeptide(L)'
;MKTITVKHPTGSYPIHLGEDALSQTGRLLAELGYSGRCAVLTNEIVGRHYAAPLCDSLSQAGFTPTRIDLPDGEQYKTLDTVASAYPHLVEAKLDRRSPIIALGGGVLGDTAGYVAASFLRGVPLVQIPTTLLAMVDSSVGGKTGVDLPQGKNLVGAFKQPEMVIVDPNVLQTLPDAEIKAGLAEVVKHGIIDSPEL
;
A
#
# COMPACT_ATOMS: atom_id res chain seq x y z
N MET A 1 -15.55 5.04 10.92
CA MET A 1 -14.51 4.07 10.50
C MET A 1 -14.94 2.66 10.91
N LYS A 2 -15.01 1.74 9.95
CA LYS A 2 -15.27 0.31 10.11
C LYS A 2 -13.93 -0.44 10.07
N THR A 3 -13.78 -1.48 10.89
CA THR A 3 -12.59 -2.34 10.86
C THR A 3 -13.00 -3.74 10.41
N ILE A 4 -12.29 -4.29 9.43
CA ILE A 4 -12.43 -5.68 8.97
C ILE A 4 -11.14 -6.41 9.33
N THR A 5 -11.23 -7.56 9.98
CA THR A 5 -10.04 -8.37 10.31
C THR A 5 -9.82 -9.43 9.24
N VAL A 6 -8.67 -9.39 8.57
CA VAL A 6 -8.24 -10.45 7.65
C VAL A 6 -7.44 -11.48 8.43
N LYS A 7 -7.80 -12.76 8.31
CA LYS A 7 -7.05 -13.88 8.89
C LYS A 7 -6.24 -14.57 7.78
N HIS A 8 -4.99 -14.89 8.08
CA HIS A 8 -4.11 -15.69 7.22
C HIS A 8 -3.44 -16.78 8.07
N PRO A 9 -2.80 -17.81 7.47
CA PRO A 9 -2.31 -18.98 8.21
C PRO A 9 -1.36 -18.67 9.39
N THR A 10 -0.71 -17.51 9.37
CA THR A 10 0.31 -17.10 10.34
C THR A 10 -0.11 -15.93 11.22
N GLY A 11 -1.36 -15.44 11.12
CA GLY A 11 -1.81 -14.28 11.89
C GLY A 11 -3.04 -13.58 11.33
N SER A 12 -3.16 -12.30 11.65
CA SER A 12 -4.23 -11.45 11.16
C SER A 12 -3.79 -9.99 11.13
N TYR A 13 -4.40 -9.21 10.25
CA TYR A 13 -4.23 -7.75 10.19
C TYR A 13 -5.58 -7.04 10.01
N PRO A 14 -5.71 -5.80 10.50
CA PRO A 14 -6.91 -5.00 10.29
C PRO A 14 -6.88 -4.27 8.94
N ILE A 15 -8.07 -4.15 8.34
CA ILE A 15 -8.40 -3.18 7.30
C ILE A 15 -9.26 -2.11 7.97
N HIS A 16 -8.78 -0.87 8.00
CA HIS A 16 -9.52 0.28 8.48
C HIS A 16 -10.17 1.00 7.29
N LEU A 17 -11.49 0.90 7.19
CA LEU A 17 -12.30 1.47 6.12
C LEU A 17 -13.10 2.66 6.64
N GLY A 18 -12.95 3.82 6.02
CA GLY A 18 -13.82 4.95 6.33
C GLY A 18 -13.36 6.25 5.66
N GLU A 19 -14.26 7.20 5.58
CA GLU A 19 -13.93 8.55 5.17
C GLU A 19 -12.87 9.15 6.11
N ASP A 20 -11.91 9.86 5.51
CA ASP A 20 -10.80 10.50 6.22
C ASP A 20 -9.90 9.51 6.98
N ALA A 21 -9.88 8.23 6.57
CA ALA A 21 -9.00 7.24 7.16
C ALA A 21 -7.51 7.56 6.94
N LEU A 22 -7.17 8.30 5.87
CA LEU A 22 -5.80 8.73 5.60
C LEU A 22 -5.24 9.59 6.74
N SER A 23 -6.04 10.53 7.28
CA SER A 23 -5.66 11.44 8.38
C SER A 23 -5.44 10.70 9.71
N GLN A 24 -5.94 9.48 9.83
CA GLN A 24 -5.83 8.65 11.03
C GLN A 24 -4.63 7.71 11.00
N THR A 25 -3.91 7.62 9.87
CA THR A 25 -2.85 6.62 9.65
C THR A 25 -1.77 6.66 10.73
N GLY A 26 -1.28 7.85 11.10
CA GLY A 26 -0.25 7.99 12.13
C GLY A 26 -0.69 7.47 13.49
N ARG A 27 -1.91 7.83 13.92
CA ARG A 27 -2.49 7.34 15.19
C ARG A 27 -2.64 5.82 15.19
N LEU A 28 -3.22 5.26 14.12
CA LEU A 28 -3.44 3.81 14.00
C LEU A 28 -2.11 3.03 14.00
N LEU A 29 -1.09 3.56 13.31
CA LEU A 29 0.23 2.94 13.28
C LEU A 29 0.93 3.00 14.64
N ALA A 30 0.77 4.10 15.39
CA ALA A 30 1.26 4.22 16.75
C ALA A 30 0.56 3.25 17.73
N GLU A 31 -0.76 3.06 17.58
CA GLU A 31 -1.54 2.09 18.36
C GLU A 31 -1.08 0.64 18.15
N LEU A 32 -0.51 0.32 16.97
CA LEU A 32 0.15 -0.95 16.69
C LEU A 32 1.57 -1.08 17.30
N GLY A 33 2.07 -0.03 17.98
CA GLY A 33 3.38 -0.03 18.64
C GLY A 33 4.56 0.31 17.73
N TYR A 34 4.29 0.92 16.57
CA TYR A 34 5.32 1.49 15.71
C TYR A 34 5.59 2.95 16.07
N SER A 35 6.81 3.41 15.81
CA SER A 35 7.22 4.81 16.03
C SER A 35 8.51 5.11 15.27
N GLY A 36 8.95 6.37 15.27
CA GLY A 36 10.22 6.77 14.69
C GLY A 36 10.19 6.92 13.17
N ARG A 37 11.24 6.47 12.49
CA ARG A 37 11.43 6.67 11.05
C ARG A 37 10.52 5.75 10.23
N CYS A 38 9.88 6.29 9.21
CA CYS A 38 9.10 5.53 8.25
C CYS A 38 9.27 6.08 6.83
N ALA A 39 8.94 5.28 5.82
CA ALA A 39 8.99 5.71 4.43
C ALA A 39 7.60 5.64 3.80
N VAL A 40 7.21 6.70 3.09
CA VAL A 40 6.00 6.75 2.26
C VAL A 40 6.44 6.57 0.82
N LEU A 41 6.20 5.40 0.25
CA LEU A 41 6.41 5.13 -1.17
C LEU A 41 5.13 5.49 -1.91
N THR A 42 5.25 6.29 -2.96
CA THR A 42 4.13 6.72 -3.81
C THR A 42 4.61 6.97 -5.24
N ASN A 43 3.75 7.49 -6.10
CA ASN A 43 4.13 8.04 -7.39
C ASN A 43 3.79 9.54 -7.46
N GLU A 44 4.28 10.25 -8.48
CA GLU A 44 4.08 11.71 -8.58
C GLU A 44 2.60 12.13 -8.61
N ILE A 45 1.74 11.34 -9.26
CA ILE A 45 0.32 11.64 -9.43
C ILE A 45 -0.40 11.52 -8.09
N VAL A 46 -0.35 10.35 -7.46
CA VAL A 46 -1.00 10.06 -6.18
C VAL A 46 -0.39 10.90 -5.07
N GLY A 47 0.94 11.03 -5.06
CA GLY A 47 1.65 11.79 -4.04
C GLY A 47 1.35 13.29 -4.08
N ARG A 48 0.96 13.85 -5.23
CA ARG A 48 0.49 15.25 -5.31
C ARG A 48 -0.82 15.46 -4.54
N HIS A 49 -1.71 14.47 -4.55
CA HIS A 49 -3.01 14.56 -3.89
C HIS A 49 -2.95 14.21 -2.40
N TYR A 50 -2.20 13.15 -2.04
CA TYR A 50 -2.41 12.47 -0.77
C TYR A 50 -1.16 12.35 0.12
N ALA A 51 0.04 12.63 -0.38
CA ALA A 51 1.24 12.45 0.45
C ALA A 51 1.32 13.47 1.59
N ALA A 52 0.95 14.73 1.35
CA ALA A 52 0.97 15.78 2.38
C ALA A 52 0.09 15.43 3.60
N PRO A 53 -1.23 15.18 3.46
CA PRO A 53 -2.07 14.85 4.61
C PRO A 53 -1.63 13.56 5.32
N LEU A 54 -1.11 12.57 4.59
CA LEU A 54 -0.55 11.36 5.18
C LEU A 54 0.70 11.63 6.02
N CYS A 55 1.67 12.38 5.47
CA CYS A 55 2.89 12.76 6.18
C CYS A 55 2.60 13.62 7.41
N ASP A 56 1.61 14.50 7.34
CA ASP A 56 1.16 15.30 8.48
C ASP A 56 0.57 14.41 9.58
N SER A 57 -0.30 13.47 9.23
CA SER A 57 -0.85 12.48 10.16
C SER A 57 0.26 11.68 10.87
N LEU A 58 1.24 11.19 10.11
CA LEU A 58 2.40 10.47 10.64
C LEU A 58 3.24 11.35 11.58
N SER A 59 3.54 12.58 11.18
CA SER A 59 4.36 13.51 11.96
C SER A 59 3.68 13.91 13.27
N GLN A 60 2.37 14.16 13.25
CA GLN A 60 1.57 14.44 14.45
C GLN A 60 1.55 13.28 15.44
N ALA A 61 1.67 12.04 14.95
CA ALA A 61 1.81 10.84 15.78
C ALA A 61 3.27 10.56 16.22
N GLY A 62 4.22 11.46 15.93
CA GLY A 62 5.60 11.35 16.36
C GLY A 62 6.51 10.53 15.43
N PHE A 63 6.07 10.23 14.20
CA PHE A 63 6.93 9.62 13.19
C PHE A 63 7.78 10.66 12.47
N THR A 64 8.83 10.18 11.79
CA THR A 64 9.63 10.96 10.83
C THR A 64 9.45 10.35 9.45
N PRO A 65 8.43 10.76 8.67
CA PRO A 65 8.17 10.21 7.35
C PRO A 65 9.16 10.73 6.31
N THR A 66 9.68 9.84 5.48
CA THR A 66 10.42 10.20 4.25
C THR A 66 9.61 9.78 3.04
N ARG A 67 9.22 10.74 2.19
CA ARG A 67 8.55 10.46 0.91
C ARG A 67 9.56 9.98 -0.12
N ILE A 68 9.23 8.91 -0.84
CA ILE A 68 9.99 8.38 -1.97
C ILE A 68 9.03 8.21 -3.13
N ASP A 69 9.25 8.96 -4.20
CA ASP A 69 8.46 8.87 -5.42
C ASP A 69 9.07 7.83 -6.37
N LEU A 70 8.26 6.85 -6.75
CA LEU A 70 8.55 5.88 -7.79
C LEU A 70 7.84 6.30 -9.09
N PRO A 71 8.40 5.95 -10.26
CA PRO A 71 7.77 6.24 -11.54
C PRO A 71 6.39 5.55 -11.66
N ASP A 72 5.43 6.25 -12.27
CA ASP A 72 4.05 5.77 -12.42
C ASP A 72 3.84 4.90 -13.67
N GLY A 73 3.08 3.81 -13.51
CA GLY A 73 2.65 2.93 -14.59
C GLY A 73 3.24 1.51 -14.52
N GLU A 74 2.49 0.55 -15.08
CA GLU A 74 2.84 -0.89 -15.06
C GLU A 74 4.23 -1.18 -15.66
N GLN A 75 4.67 -0.43 -16.67
CA GLN A 75 5.99 -0.59 -17.29
C GLN A 75 7.17 -0.38 -16.33
N TYR A 76 6.94 0.30 -15.20
CA TYR A 76 7.93 0.51 -14.15
C TYR A 76 7.80 -0.47 -12.98
N LYS A 77 6.89 -1.45 -13.08
CA LYS A 77 6.77 -2.52 -12.11
C LYS A 77 7.91 -3.53 -12.28
N THR A 78 9.14 -3.11 -12.03
CA THR A 78 10.37 -3.83 -12.39
C THR A 78 11.33 -3.97 -11.21
N LEU A 79 12.30 -4.89 -11.33
CA LEU A 79 13.38 -5.01 -10.35
C LEU A 79 14.24 -3.75 -10.25
N ASP A 80 14.38 -2.99 -11.34
CA ASP A 80 15.16 -1.75 -11.34
C ASP A 80 14.51 -0.68 -10.47
N THR A 81 13.18 -0.56 -10.52
CA THR A 81 12.41 0.36 -9.67
C THR A 81 12.43 -0.06 -8.20
N VAL A 82 12.44 -1.36 -7.92
CA VAL A 82 12.65 -1.88 -6.57
C VAL A 82 14.05 -1.53 -6.07
N ALA A 83 15.07 -1.75 -6.89
CA ALA A 83 16.45 -1.45 -6.56
C ALA A 83 16.69 0.04 -6.33
N SER A 84 16.02 0.92 -7.10
CA SER A 84 16.14 2.37 -6.94
C SER A 84 15.56 2.88 -5.62
N ALA A 85 14.64 2.15 -5.00
CA ALA A 85 14.08 2.54 -3.70
C ALA A 85 15.10 2.38 -2.55
N TYR A 86 15.98 1.37 -2.60
CA TYR A 86 16.82 1.01 -1.45
C TYR A 86 17.80 2.09 -0.99
N PRO A 87 18.53 2.81 -1.88
CA PRO A 87 19.43 3.88 -1.45
C PRO A 87 18.71 4.95 -0.62
N HIS A 88 17.49 5.33 -1.01
CA HIS A 88 16.69 6.31 -0.28
C HIS A 88 16.27 5.79 1.11
N LEU A 89 15.91 4.51 1.23
CA LEU A 89 15.59 3.90 2.52
C LEU A 89 16.80 3.86 3.47
N VAL A 90 17.99 3.60 2.92
CA VAL A 90 19.26 3.62 3.67
C VAL A 90 19.62 5.04 4.10
N GLU A 91 19.50 6.03 3.20
CA GLU A 91 19.75 7.44 3.49
C GLU A 91 18.82 7.98 4.57
N ALA A 92 17.54 7.59 4.50
CA ALA A 92 16.54 7.87 5.52
C ALA A 92 16.79 7.11 6.84
N LYS A 93 17.81 6.23 6.90
CA LYS A 93 18.21 5.40 8.04
C LYS A 93 17.06 4.56 8.59
N LEU A 94 16.25 3.97 7.71
CA LEU A 94 15.25 3.00 8.13
C LEU A 94 15.93 1.76 8.72
N ASP A 95 15.32 1.20 9.76
CA ASP A 95 15.73 -0.04 10.39
C ASP A 95 14.66 -1.14 10.22
N ARG A 96 14.86 -2.29 10.88
CA ARG A 96 13.97 -3.45 10.75
C ARG A 96 12.56 -3.22 11.32
N ARG A 97 12.35 -2.16 12.10
CA ARG A 97 11.05 -1.77 12.66
C ARG A 97 10.44 -0.58 11.94
N SER A 98 11.18 0.08 11.04
CA SER A 98 10.67 1.19 10.23
C SER A 98 9.63 0.71 9.22
N PRO A 99 8.37 1.15 9.31
CA PRO A 99 7.35 0.75 8.36
C PRO A 99 7.55 1.42 7.00
N ILE A 100 7.30 0.65 5.94
CA ILE A 100 7.07 1.14 4.59
C ILE A 100 5.57 1.29 4.38
N ILE A 101 5.13 2.49 4.03
CA ILE A 101 3.75 2.83 3.73
C ILE A 101 3.63 2.95 2.20
N ALA A 102 2.85 2.07 1.58
CA ALA A 102 2.56 2.08 0.15
C ALA A 102 1.29 2.89 -0.12
N LEU A 103 1.43 4.10 -0.67
CA LEU A 103 0.33 5.01 -0.98
C LEU A 103 0.09 5.07 -2.49
N GLY A 104 -0.84 4.26 -3.01
CA GLY A 104 -1.13 4.22 -4.45
C GLY A 104 -2.00 3.06 -4.90
N GLY A 105 -2.06 2.83 -6.23
CA GLY A 105 -2.78 1.71 -6.83
C GLY A 105 -2.06 0.36 -6.71
N GLY A 106 -2.59 -0.66 -7.39
CA GLY A 106 -2.07 -2.04 -7.30
C GLY A 106 -0.60 -2.17 -7.73
N VAL A 107 -0.18 -1.46 -8.77
CA VAL A 107 1.21 -1.44 -9.26
C VAL A 107 2.19 -1.01 -8.17
N LEU A 108 1.87 0.10 -7.51
CA LEU A 108 2.68 0.61 -6.42
C LEU A 108 2.60 -0.31 -5.20
N GLY A 109 1.40 -0.79 -4.85
CA GLY A 109 1.19 -1.71 -3.73
C GLY A 109 2.06 -2.96 -3.83
N ASP A 110 2.13 -3.56 -5.01
CA ASP A 110 2.98 -4.73 -5.28
C ASP A 110 4.47 -4.39 -5.23
N THR A 111 4.87 -3.28 -5.86
CA THR A 111 6.28 -2.87 -5.93
C THR A 111 6.81 -2.50 -4.55
N ALA A 112 6.10 -1.63 -3.83
CA ALA A 112 6.44 -1.22 -2.47
C ALA A 112 6.32 -2.39 -1.47
N GLY A 113 5.36 -3.28 -1.68
CA GLY A 113 5.25 -4.52 -0.92
C GLY A 113 6.48 -5.42 -1.08
N TYR A 114 7.00 -5.55 -2.31
CA TYR A 114 8.21 -6.32 -2.56
C TYR A 114 9.46 -5.62 -2.03
N VAL A 115 9.55 -4.29 -2.11
CA VAL A 115 10.57 -3.49 -1.40
C VAL A 115 10.54 -3.80 0.09
N ALA A 116 9.36 -3.79 0.73
CA ALA A 116 9.21 -4.10 2.16
C ALA A 116 9.54 -5.55 2.51
N ALA A 117 9.27 -6.50 1.61
CA ALA A 117 9.59 -7.91 1.81
C ALA A 117 11.12 -8.16 1.78
N SER A 118 11.85 -7.41 0.95
CA SER A 118 13.26 -7.66 0.63
C SER A 118 14.23 -6.77 1.39
N PHE A 119 13.87 -5.50 1.64
CA PHE A 119 14.71 -4.55 2.37
C PHE A 119 14.97 -5.05 3.79
N LEU A 120 16.24 -5.08 4.21
CA LEU A 120 16.68 -5.65 5.50
C LEU A 120 16.16 -7.07 5.80
N ARG A 121 15.82 -7.84 4.74
CA ARG A 121 15.18 -9.17 4.81
C ARG A 121 13.76 -9.15 5.38
N GLY A 122 13.07 -8.02 5.28
CA GLY A 122 11.69 -7.85 5.72
C GLY A 122 11.56 -6.71 6.74
N VAL A 123 10.78 -5.70 6.37
CA VAL A 123 10.35 -4.61 7.25
C VAL A 123 8.81 -4.54 7.30
N PRO A 124 8.20 -3.86 8.28
CA PRO A 124 6.74 -3.72 8.36
C PRO A 124 6.18 -3.02 7.11
N LEU A 125 4.98 -3.44 6.69
CA LEU A 125 4.30 -2.92 5.50
C LEU A 125 2.93 -2.38 5.88
N VAL A 126 2.59 -1.19 5.42
CA VAL A 126 1.23 -0.62 5.49
C VAL A 126 0.76 -0.37 4.06
N GLN A 127 -0.42 -0.87 3.70
CA GLN A 127 -1.03 -0.63 2.39
C GLN A 127 -2.09 0.46 2.48
N ILE A 128 -2.03 1.45 1.60
CA ILE A 128 -3.03 2.50 1.44
C ILE A 128 -3.47 2.52 -0.03
N PRO A 129 -4.37 1.61 -0.44
CA PRO A 129 -4.83 1.52 -1.81
C PRO A 129 -5.62 2.76 -2.22
N THR A 130 -5.25 3.37 -3.36
CA THR A 130 -5.91 4.58 -3.89
C THR A 130 -6.69 4.34 -5.19
N THR A 131 -6.85 3.09 -5.59
CA THR A 131 -7.70 2.68 -6.72
C THR A 131 -8.74 1.70 -6.23
N LEU A 132 -9.94 1.73 -6.80
CA LEU A 132 -11.00 0.80 -6.41
C LEU A 132 -10.56 -0.66 -6.60
N LEU A 133 -9.86 -0.95 -7.71
CA LEU A 133 -9.27 -2.26 -7.98
C LEU A 133 -8.34 -2.72 -6.84
N ALA A 134 -7.43 -1.85 -6.40
CA ALA A 134 -6.52 -2.20 -5.30
C ALA A 134 -7.24 -2.36 -3.96
N MET A 135 -8.30 -1.59 -3.71
CA MET A 135 -9.10 -1.69 -2.48
C MET A 135 -9.82 -3.04 -2.37
N VAL A 136 -10.21 -3.65 -3.49
CA VAL A 136 -11.05 -4.87 -3.49
C VAL A 136 -10.31 -6.14 -3.90
N ASP A 137 -9.10 -6.04 -4.46
CA ASP A 137 -8.30 -7.20 -4.89
C ASP A 137 -6.88 -7.15 -4.29
N SER A 138 -6.03 -6.23 -4.75
CA SER A 138 -4.58 -6.32 -4.49
C SER A 138 -4.15 -5.98 -3.06
N SER A 139 -4.99 -5.31 -2.26
CA SER A 139 -4.68 -5.00 -0.86
C SER A 139 -4.90 -6.18 0.10
N VAL A 140 -5.44 -7.31 -0.40
CA VAL A 140 -5.72 -8.51 0.37
C VAL A 140 -5.02 -9.73 -0.24
N GLY A 141 -4.36 -10.54 0.60
CA GLY A 141 -3.71 -11.80 0.18
C GLY A 141 -2.18 -11.80 0.21
N GLY A 142 -1.56 -10.63 0.38
CA GLY A 142 -0.12 -10.49 0.65
C GLY A 142 0.80 -10.88 -0.51
N LYS A 143 0.27 -11.00 -1.73
CA LYS A 143 1.11 -11.14 -2.93
C LYS A 143 1.75 -9.79 -3.22
N THR A 144 3.04 -9.79 -3.47
CA THR A 144 3.82 -8.60 -3.85
C THR A 144 4.83 -9.04 -4.90
N GLY A 145 5.18 -8.17 -5.84
CA GLY A 145 6.11 -8.57 -6.89
C GLY A 145 6.24 -7.57 -8.01
N VAL A 146 7.04 -7.97 -8.98
CA VAL A 146 7.38 -7.20 -10.17
C VAL A 146 7.37 -8.08 -11.41
N ASP A 147 7.27 -7.41 -12.54
CA ASP A 147 7.30 -8.02 -13.85
C ASP A 147 8.75 -8.22 -14.31
N LEU A 148 8.94 -9.29 -15.08
CA LEU A 148 10.15 -9.52 -15.86
C LEU A 148 9.83 -9.39 -17.36
N PRO A 149 10.83 -9.17 -18.24
CA PRO A 149 10.60 -9.25 -19.68
C PRO A 149 9.93 -10.55 -20.15
N GLN A 150 10.11 -11.63 -19.40
CA GLN A 150 9.53 -12.96 -19.68
C GLN A 150 8.07 -13.10 -19.22
N GLY A 151 7.55 -12.22 -18.37
CA GLY A 151 6.17 -12.30 -17.91
C GLY A 151 5.88 -11.51 -16.63
N LYS A 152 4.58 -11.34 -16.38
CA LYS A 152 4.06 -10.55 -15.26
C LYS A 152 4.14 -11.29 -13.93
N ASN A 153 4.43 -10.56 -12.86
CA ASN A 153 4.42 -11.03 -11.47
C ASN A 153 5.25 -12.31 -11.23
N LEU A 154 6.29 -12.54 -12.04
CA LEU A 154 7.11 -13.77 -11.94
C LEU A 154 8.10 -13.73 -10.78
N VAL A 155 8.46 -12.53 -10.31
CA VAL A 155 9.37 -12.33 -9.18
C VAL A 155 8.65 -11.57 -8.09
N GLY A 156 8.68 -12.08 -6.88
CA GLY A 156 7.93 -11.49 -5.78
C GLY A 156 8.12 -12.23 -4.47
N ALA A 157 7.28 -11.86 -3.50
CA ALA A 157 7.23 -12.49 -2.19
C ALA A 157 5.81 -12.45 -1.63
N PHE A 158 5.51 -13.40 -0.74
CA PHE A 158 4.33 -13.31 0.12
C PHE A 158 4.68 -12.47 1.35
N LYS A 159 4.16 -11.24 1.43
CA LYS A 159 4.37 -10.28 2.50
C LYS A 159 3.02 -9.73 2.96
N GLN A 160 2.60 -10.13 4.15
CA GLN A 160 1.39 -9.60 4.75
C GLN A 160 1.64 -8.18 5.28
N PRO A 161 0.68 -7.25 5.14
CA PRO A 161 0.76 -5.94 5.77
C PRO A 161 0.46 -6.04 7.28
N GLU A 162 0.93 -5.05 8.03
CA GLU A 162 0.57 -4.84 9.44
C GLU A 162 -0.85 -4.29 9.55
N MET A 163 -1.27 -3.48 8.58
CA MET A 163 -2.63 -2.98 8.41
C MET A 163 -2.85 -2.45 7.00
N VAL A 164 -4.12 -2.32 6.61
CA VAL A 164 -4.56 -1.66 5.38
C VAL A 164 -5.45 -0.47 5.73
N ILE A 165 -5.21 0.69 5.13
CA ILE A 165 -6.02 1.90 5.29
C ILE A 165 -6.80 2.14 3.99
N VAL A 166 -8.12 2.07 4.06
CA VAL A 166 -9.01 2.30 2.92
C VAL A 166 -9.83 3.55 3.18
N ASP A 167 -9.46 4.63 2.49
CA ASP A 167 -10.19 5.90 2.51
C ASP A 167 -10.92 6.10 1.18
N PRO A 168 -12.26 5.96 1.11
CA PRO A 168 -13.01 6.14 -0.13
C PRO A 168 -12.88 7.53 -0.75
N ASN A 169 -12.50 8.56 0.01
CA ASN A 169 -12.36 9.92 -0.51
C ASN A 169 -11.25 10.02 -1.57
N VAL A 170 -10.27 9.11 -1.56
CA VAL A 170 -9.22 9.08 -2.59
C VAL A 170 -9.75 8.73 -3.98
N LEU A 171 -10.93 8.11 -4.06
CA LEU A 171 -11.56 7.77 -5.34
C LEU A 171 -12.11 9.01 -6.07
N GLN A 172 -12.26 10.15 -5.39
CA GLN A 172 -12.78 11.39 -6.01
C GLN A 172 -11.84 11.97 -7.08
N THR A 173 -10.54 11.65 -7.04
CA THR A 173 -9.58 12.07 -8.08
C THR A 173 -9.24 10.93 -9.04
N LEU A 174 -9.84 9.75 -8.88
CA LEU A 174 -9.54 8.60 -9.71
C LEU A 174 -10.28 8.73 -11.05
N PRO A 175 -9.63 8.51 -12.21
CA PRO A 175 -10.31 8.55 -13.50
C PRO A 175 -11.47 7.56 -13.58
N ASP A 176 -12.56 7.96 -14.25
CA ASP A 176 -13.76 7.12 -14.41
C ASP A 176 -13.48 5.73 -14.98
N ALA A 177 -12.50 5.62 -15.88
CA ALA A 177 -12.10 4.35 -16.47
C ALA A 177 -11.53 3.37 -15.42
N GLU A 178 -10.73 3.88 -14.47
CA GLU A 178 -10.15 3.11 -13.37
C GLU A 178 -11.22 2.72 -12.33
N ILE A 179 -12.21 3.60 -12.08
CA ILE A 179 -13.38 3.25 -11.28
C ILE A 179 -14.15 2.07 -11.91
N LYS A 180 -14.42 2.14 -13.22
CA LYS A 180 -15.12 1.07 -13.95
C LYS A 180 -14.32 -0.24 -13.93
N ALA A 181 -12.99 -0.16 -14.08
CA ALA A 181 -12.13 -1.34 -13.98
C ALA A 181 -12.23 -2.00 -12.59
N GLY A 182 -12.20 -1.22 -11.52
CA GLY A 182 -12.39 -1.74 -10.16
C GLY A 182 -13.79 -2.33 -9.92
N LEU A 183 -14.84 -1.70 -10.46
CA LEU A 183 -16.22 -2.21 -10.35
C LEU A 183 -16.39 -3.57 -11.02
N ALA A 184 -15.66 -3.87 -12.11
CA ALA A 184 -15.69 -5.18 -12.73
C ALA A 184 -15.27 -6.29 -11.75
N GLU A 185 -14.25 -6.04 -10.93
CA GLU A 185 -13.83 -6.98 -9.88
C GLU A 185 -14.83 -7.09 -8.73
N VAL A 186 -15.49 -5.99 -8.37
CA VAL A 186 -16.59 -6.03 -7.38
C VAL A 186 -17.73 -6.92 -7.87
N VAL A 187 -18.15 -6.77 -9.14
CA VAL A 187 -19.18 -7.61 -9.75
C VAL A 187 -18.74 -9.07 -9.81
N LYS A 188 -17.46 -9.33 -10.14
CA LYS A 188 -16.89 -10.68 -10.11
C LYS A 188 -17.13 -11.35 -8.76
N HIS A 189 -16.85 -10.65 -7.65
CA HIS A 189 -17.06 -11.19 -6.30
C HIS A 189 -18.54 -11.53 -6.02
N GLY A 190 -19.48 -10.68 -6.46
CA GLY A 190 -20.91 -10.97 -6.36
C GLY A 190 -21.29 -12.28 -7.08
N ILE A 191 -20.86 -12.41 -8.34
CA ILE A 191 -21.17 -13.57 -9.18
C ILE A 191 -20.62 -14.89 -8.61
N ILE A 192 -19.38 -14.88 -8.08
CA ILE A 192 -18.68 -16.12 -7.72
C ILE A 192 -18.95 -16.61 -6.30
N ASP A 193 -19.27 -15.73 -5.35
CA ASP A 193 -19.27 -16.08 -3.92
C ASP A 193 -20.29 -15.30 -3.08
N SER A 194 -21.22 -14.57 -3.69
CA SER A 194 -22.21 -13.78 -2.94
C SER A 194 -23.54 -13.66 -3.71
N PRO A 195 -24.37 -14.72 -3.74
CA PRO A 195 -25.63 -14.73 -4.48
C PRO A 195 -26.70 -13.74 -3.96
N GLU A 196 -26.50 -13.13 -2.79
CA GLU A 196 -27.40 -12.11 -2.21
C GLU A 196 -27.00 -10.65 -2.56
N LEU A 197 -25.84 -10.45 -3.20
CA LEU A 197 -25.35 -9.17 -3.72
C LEU A 197 -25.81 -8.96 -5.17
#